data_AF-A0AAD9Q256-F1
#
_entry.id   AF-A0AAD9Q256-F1
#
_cell.length_a   1.000
_cell.length_b   1.000
_cell.length_c   1.000
_cell.angle_alpha   90.00
_cell.angle_beta   90.00
_cell.angle_gamma   90.00
#
_symmetry.space_group_name_H-M   'P 1'
#
loop_
_entity.id
_entity.type
_entity.pdbx_description
1 polymer ?
#
loop_
_entity_poly.entity_id
_entity_poly.type
_entity_poly.pdbx_seq_one_letter_code
_entity_poly.pdbx_strand_id
1 'polypeptide(L)'
;MKRQHVLNCNFSVWYPKFKNITIRSRVIPLSKEFVDYLKADNVVLPGDPVRATNTCDEIESDSEEWLALGEDPSQETIIAPEFNEVDSGIKESITDLEGFVFPKLNWCSPLDAAWISFDGTLKCQSPNDIYLLLKSSDKISKILFDTFEHCEDGQGCMTEGFELVLRKWKDINPGMEFRCFVKEDQLIAISQRDVASCYGFIAQNEQDICEDISGFYKNKLLKKFADSTFTFDVYRCAPQKVLLIDFNPFGRQTDPLLFTWDELNDTTQFSCGVANSDDNDEDDGKFHGVFKYVTNAGGVQPNPAHVNRIPTDIVDLASGNDVNKLVDFLNVRNLIRKPLEESDDD
;
A
#
# COMPACT_ATOMS: atom_id res chain seq x y z
N MET A 1 14.38 7.58 -13.12
CA MET A 1 12.93 7.64 -13.45
C MET A 1 12.51 9.10 -13.60
N LYS A 2 11.55 9.41 -14.49
CA LYS A 2 11.02 10.78 -14.65
C LYS A 2 9.68 10.96 -13.93
N ARG A 3 9.34 12.17 -13.49
CA ARG A 3 8.05 12.49 -12.85
C ARG A 3 6.85 12.10 -13.70
N GLN A 4 6.94 12.30 -15.02
CA GLN A 4 5.87 11.92 -15.96
C GLN A 4 5.54 10.42 -15.87
N HIS A 5 6.53 9.57 -15.61
CA HIS A 5 6.31 8.13 -15.48
C HIS A 5 5.44 7.80 -14.25
N VAL A 6 5.67 8.49 -13.14
CA VAL A 6 4.84 8.39 -11.93
C VAL A 6 3.42 8.89 -12.20
N LEU A 7 3.29 10.04 -12.86
CA LEU A 7 1.99 10.62 -13.23
C LEU A 7 1.18 9.73 -14.18
N ASN A 8 1.84 9.06 -15.13
CA ASN A 8 1.18 8.11 -16.03
C ASN A 8 0.57 6.90 -15.28
N CYS A 9 1.12 6.55 -14.12
CA CYS A 9 0.60 5.51 -13.24
C CYS A 9 -0.51 6.00 -12.28
N ASN A 10 -0.89 7.29 -12.31
CA ASN A 10 -1.98 7.81 -11.49
C ASN A 10 -3.30 7.11 -11.87
N PHE A 11 -4.09 6.73 -10.87
CA PHE A 11 -5.33 5.99 -11.04
C PHE A 11 -6.30 6.65 -12.03
N SER A 12 -6.56 7.94 -11.89
CA SER A 12 -7.42 8.71 -12.81
C SER A 12 -6.94 8.75 -14.26
N VAL A 13 -5.63 8.57 -14.51
CA VAL A 13 -5.05 8.59 -15.86
C VAL A 13 -5.29 7.27 -16.58
N TRP A 14 -5.06 6.14 -15.92
CA TRP A 14 -5.19 4.82 -16.56
C TRP A 14 -6.60 4.24 -16.44
N TYR A 15 -7.33 4.51 -15.35
CA TYR A 15 -8.63 3.88 -15.09
C TYR A 15 -9.66 4.04 -16.22
N PRO A 16 -9.84 5.23 -16.85
CA PRO A 16 -10.78 5.38 -17.95
C PRO A 16 -10.48 4.46 -19.15
N LYS A 17 -9.20 4.19 -19.43
CA LYS A 17 -8.75 3.34 -20.54
C LYS A 17 -8.96 1.85 -20.25
N PHE A 18 -8.88 1.45 -18.98
CA PHE A 18 -8.88 0.04 -18.56
C PHE A 18 -10.09 -0.36 -17.71
N LYS A 19 -11.12 0.48 -17.63
CA LYS A 19 -12.34 0.27 -16.82
C LYS A 19 -12.99 -1.11 -17.00
N ASN A 20 -12.92 -1.70 -18.20
CA ASN A 20 -13.55 -2.99 -18.53
C ASN A 20 -12.75 -4.22 -18.10
N ILE A 21 -11.49 -4.04 -17.67
CA ILE A 21 -10.58 -5.14 -17.30
C ILE A 21 -10.08 -5.03 -15.86
N THR A 22 -10.62 -4.09 -15.08
CA THR A 22 -10.25 -3.85 -13.68
C THR A 22 -11.51 -3.81 -12.80
N ILE A 23 -11.33 -3.62 -11.50
CA ILE A 23 -12.42 -3.53 -10.53
C ILE A 23 -13.11 -2.17 -10.66
N ARG A 24 -14.45 -2.16 -10.63
CA ARG A 24 -15.25 -0.94 -10.68
C ARG A 24 -14.85 -0.02 -9.53
N SER A 25 -14.60 1.26 -9.83
CA SER A 25 -14.08 2.24 -8.89
C SER A 25 -14.71 3.61 -9.11
N ARG A 26 -14.60 4.47 -8.10
CA ARG A 26 -14.95 5.89 -8.09
C ARG A 26 -13.75 6.69 -7.63
N VAL A 27 -13.62 7.91 -8.16
CA VAL A 27 -12.52 8.82 -7.84
C VAL A 27 -13.14 10.09 -7.29
N ILE A 28 -12.65 10.54 -6.14
CA ILE A 28 -13.07 11.74 -5.44
C ILE A 28 -11.83 12.64 -5.33
N PRO A 29 -11.81 13.83 -5.95
CA PRO A 29 -10.69 14.76 -5.79
C PRO A 29 -10.62 15.24 -4.34
N LEU A 30 -9.41 15.32 -3.79
CA LEU A 30 -9.22 15.77 -2.41
C LEU A 30 -8.89 17.27 -2.37
N SER A 31 -9.56 17.97 -1.46
CA SER A 31 -9.22 19.37 -1.17
C SER A 31 -7.85 19.47 -0.50
N LYS A 32 -7.20 20.63 -0.63
CA LYS A 32 -5.94 20.90 0.06
C LYS A 32 -6.08 20.74 1.58
N GLU A 33 -7.20 21.17 2.13
CA GLU A 33 -7.52 21.05 3.57
C GLU A 33 -7.57 19.58 4.02
N PHE A 34 -8.18 18.70 3.22
CA PHE A 34 -8.22 17.28 3.52
C PHE A 34 -6.83 16.64 3.43
N VAL A 35 -6.02 17.05 2.46
CA VAL A 35 -4.63 16.59 2.33
C VAL A 35 -3.78 17.06 3.50
N ASP A 36 -3.91 18.31 3.91
CA ASP A 36 -3.21 18.87 5.07
C ASP A 36 -3.67 18.18 6.36
N TYR A 37 -4.96 17.80 6.45
CA TYR A 37 -5.46 16.93 7.49
C TYR A 37 -4.77 15.57 7.46
N LEU A 38 -4.70 14.86 6.34
CA LEU A 38 -4.00 13.57 6.24
C LEU A 38 -2.51 13.65 6.62
N LYS A 39 -1.86 14.80 6.36
CA LYS A 39 -0.46 15.06 6.72
C LYS A 39 -0.24 15.37 8.20
N ALA A 40 -1.29 15.72 8.94
CA ALA A 40 -1.16 15.98 10.37
C ALA A 40 -1.04 14.66 11.15
N ASP A 41 -0.09 14.61 12.08
CA ASP A 41 0.24 13.40 12.86
C ASP A 41 -0.86 12.95 13.83
N ASN A 42 -1.88 13.78 14.07
CA ASN A 42 -2.98 13.45 14.97
C ASN A 42 -4.07 12.62 14.27
N VAL A 43 -4.46 11.50 14.89
CA VAL A 43 -5.64 10.72 14.47
C VAL A 43 -6.88 11.30 15.16
N VAL A 44 -7.44 12.35 14.57
CA VAL A 44 -8.72 12.94 15.00
C VAL A 44 -9.73 12.66 13.91
N LEU A 45 -10.69 11.77 14.16
CA LEU A 45 -11.74 11.47 13.19
C LEU A 45 -12.83 12.55 13.24
N PRO A 46 -13.32 13.04 12.08
CA PRO A 46 -14.53 13.86 11.99
C PRO A 46 -15.71 13.16 12.68
N GLY A 47 -16.29 13.79 13.70
CA GLY A 47 -17.35 13.19 14.52
C GLY A 47 -17.25 13.56 16.00
N ASP A 48 -18.03 12.85 16.82
CA ASP A 48 -18.26 13.19 18.23
C ASP A 48 -16.95 13.47 18.99
N PRO A 49 -16.94 14.54 19.81
CA PRO A 49 -15.73 15.05 20.45
C PRO A 49 -15.10 13.97 21.32
N VAL A 50 -13.94 13.48 20.89
CA VAL A 50 -13.11 12.62 21.73
C VAL A 50 -12.40 13.53 22.75
N ARG A 51 -12.82 13.43 24.02
CA ARG A 51 -12.10 14.06 25.13
C ARG A 51 -10.73 13.40 25.25
N ALA A 52 -9.67 14.13 24.92
CA ALA A 52 -8.31 13.68 25.19
C ALA A 52 -8.04 13.79 26.69
N THR A 53 -8.00 12.67 27.40
CA THR A 53 -7.54 12.63 28.80
C THR A 53 -6.01 12.52 28.81
N ASN A 54 -5.32 13.63 29.13
CA ASN A 54 -3.88 13.64 29.40
C ASN A 54 -3.59 13.15 30.83
N THR A 55 -3.93 11.91 31.15
CA THR A 55 -3.56 11.30 32.42
C THR A 55 -2.65 10.10 32.16
N CYS A 56 -1.35 10.32 32.35
CA CYS A 56 -0.34 9.28 32.52
C CYS A 56 -0.45 8.62 33.90
N ASP A 57 -1.67 8.30 34.35
CA ASP A 57 -1.89 7.62 35.62
C ASP A 57 -2.35 6.18 35.34
N GLU A 58 -1.72 5.27 36.07
CA GLU A 58 -1.76 3.83 35.95
C GLU A 58 -3.20 3.29 35.79
N ILE A 59 -3.44 2.55 34.71
CA ILE A 59 -4.72 1.88 34.47
C ILE A 59 -4.75 0.63 35.37
N GLU A 60 -5.15 0.78 36.63
CA GLU A 60 -5.82 -0.32 37.34
C GLU A 60 -7.27 -0.37 36.88
N SER A 61 -7.58 -1.46 36.18
CA SER A 61 -8.92 -1.89 35.82
C SER A 61 -9.81 -1.98 37.07
N ASP A 62 -10.82 -1.12 37.17
CA ASP A 62 -12.15 -1.63 37.47
C ASP A 62 -13.28 -0.79 36.88
N SER A 63 -14.38 -1.48 36.64
CA SER A 63 -15.50 -1.07 35.81
C SER A 63 -16.44 -0.14 36.59
N GLU A 64 -17.10 0.79 35.87
CA GLU A 64 -18.32 1.54 36.28
C GLU A 64 -18.23 2.97 36.87
N GLU A 65 -17.26 3.81 36.49
CA GLU A 65 -17.31 5.24 36.91
C GLU A 65 -16.94 6.28 35.82
N TRP A 66 -17.38 6.07 34.58
CA TRP A 66 -17.11 6.99 33.45
C TRP A 66 -18.07 8.20 33.31
N LEU A 67 -18.84 8.58 34.35
CA LEU A 67 -19.89 9.61 34.20
C LEU A 67 -19.86 10.81 35.16
N ALA A 68 -18.83 11.01 35.99
CA ALA A 68 -18.87 12.14 36.92
C ALA A 68 -17.51 12.69 37.35
N LEU A 69 -16.74 13.32 36.45
CA LEU A 69 -15.69 14.26 36.88
C LEU A 69 -15.75 15.54 36.04
N GLY A 70 -15.77 16.67 36.76
CA GLY A 70 -16.17 18.00 36.30
C GLY A 70 -15.23 18.65 35.28
N GLU A 71 -15.77 19.69 34.65
CA GLU A 71 -15.14 20.53 33.64
C GLU A 71 -13.83 21.15 34.14
N ASP A 72 -12.69 20.67 33.64
CA ASP A 72 -11.39 21.33 33.80
C ASP A 72 -11.21 22.39 32.69
N PRO A 73 -11.02 23.68 33.02
CA PRO A 73 -10.89 24.76 32.04
C PRO A 73 -9.57 24.77 31.23
N SER A 74 -8.67 23.81 31.44
CA SER A 74 -7.41 23.65 30.69
C SER A 74 -7.48 22.69 29.49
N GLN A 75 -8.64 22.07 29.23
CA GLN A 75 -8.82 21.10 28.15
C GLN A 75 -9.07 21.78 26.79
N GLU A 76 -8.06 21.80 25.91
CA GLU A 76 -8.26 22.15 24.51
C GLU A 76 -9.12 21.07 23.83
N THR A 77 -10.36 21.42 23.50
CA THR A 77 -11.22 20.58 22.67
C THR A 77 -10.69 20.62 21.25
N ILE A 78 -10.06 19.53 20.81
CA ILE A 78 -9.65 19.39 19.41
C ILE A 78 -10.92 19.21 18.58
N ILE A 79 -11.35 20.28 17.91
CA ILE A 79 -12.50 20.25 17.01
C ILE A 79 -12.08 19.45 15.78
N ALA A 80 -12.75 18.33 15.53
CA ALA A 80 -12.50 17.54 14.34
C ALA A 80 -12.96 18.33 13.09
N PRO A 81 -12.13 18.46 12.05
CA PRO A 81 -12.51 19.16 10.83
C PRO A 81 -13.64 18.42 10.11
N GLU A 82 -14.66 19.14 9.65
CA GLU A 82 -15.74 18.56 8.85
C GLU A 82 -15.44 18.65 7.35
N PHE A 83 -15.52 17.51 6.66
CA PHE A 83 -15.26 17.41 5.21
C PHE A 83 -16.51 17.01 4.44
N ASN A 84 -17.56 17.84 4.52
CA ASN A 84 -18.90 17.54 4.01
C ASN A 84 -18.94 17.07 2.54
N GLU A 85 -18.10 17.65 1.66
CA GLU A 85 -18.03 17.26 0.24
C GLU A 85 -17.41 15.86 0.06
N VAL A 86 -16.31 15.58 0.76
CA VAL A 86 -15.62 14.28 0.72
C VAL A 86 -16.51 13.20 1.34
N ASP A 87 -17.12 13.48 2.49
CA ASP A 87 -18.08 12.60 3.17
C ASP A 87 -19.25 12.21 2.27
N SER A 88 -19.84 13.19 1.57
CA SER A 88 -20.95 12.95 0.65
C SER A 88 -20.50 12.09 -0.52
N GLY A 89 -19.34 12.42 -1.14
CA GLY A 89 -18.77 11.63 -2.23
C GLY A 89 -18.46 10.18 -1.82
N ILE A 90 -17.99 9.98 -0.58
CA ILE A 90 -17.74 8.65 -0.01
C ILE A 90 -19.06 7.87 0.12
N LYS A 91 -20.08 8.46 0.76
CA LYS A 91 -21.38 7.81 1.00
C LYS A 91 -22.08 7.43 -0.31
N GLU A 92 -22.05 8.33 -1.31
CA GLU A 92 -22.56 8.07 -2.65
C GLU A 92 -21.79 6.91 -3.32
N SER A 93 -20.46 6.96 -3.27
CA SER A 93 -19.60 5.92 -3.86
C SER A 93 -19.82 4.54 -3.22
N ILE A 94 -20.00 4.47 -1.90
CA ILE A 94 -20.30 3.23 -1.17
C ILE A 94 -21.61 2.63 -1.68
N THR A 95 -22.65 3.47 -1.81
CA THR A 95 -23.95 3.04 -2.35
C THR A 95 -23.82 2.52 -3.78
N ASP A 96 -23.09 3.26 -4.62
CA ASP A 96 -22.83 2.94 -6.03
C ASP A 96 -22.03 1.65 -6.25
N LEU A 97 -21.19 1.30 -5.28
CA LEU A 97 -20.26 0.17 -5.31
C LEU A 97 -20.77 -1.04 -4.51
N GLU A 98 -22.07 -1.07 -4.22
CA GLU A 98 -22.76 -2.20 -3.56
C GLU A 98 -22.38 -2.38 -2.07
N GLY A 99 -22.10 -1.29 -1.38
CA GLY A 99 -22.08 -1.19 0.08
C GLY A 99 -20.71 -1.38 0.75
N PHE A 100 -19.73 -1.96 0.07
CA PHE A 100 -18.39 -2.17 0.62
C PHE A 100 -17.32 -1.70 -0.36
N VAL A 101 -16.37 -0.93 0.15
CA VAL A 101 -15.31 -0.34 -0.66
C VAL A 101 -13.93 -0.61 -0.07
N PHE A 102 -12.92 -0.50 -0.94
CA PHE A 102 -11.51 -0.53 -0.61
C PHE A 102 -10.91 0.85 -0.96
N PRO A 103 -10.38 1.60 0.02
CA PRO A 103 -9.82 2.92 -0.22
C PRO A 103 -8.36 2.85 -0.69
N LYS A 104 -7.98 3.79 -1.56
CA LYS A 104 -6.58 4.08 -1.88
C LYS A 104 -6.42 5.54 -2.32
N LEU A 105 -5.20 6.06 -2.32
CA LEU A 105 -4.88 7.32 -3.00
C LEU A 105 -4.46 7.08 -4.46
N ASN A 106 -3.94 8.10 -5.14
CA ASN A 106 -3.48 8.07 -6.54
C ASN A 106 -2.71 6.79 -6.92
N TRP A 107 -1.78 6.34 -6.07
CA TRP A 107 -0.88 5.21 -6.37
C TRP A 107 -0.90 4.10 -5.32
N CYS A 108 -0.98 4.41 -4.02
CA CYS A 108 -0.91 3.40 -2.96
C CYS A 108 -2.22 3.22 -2.21
N SER A 109 -2.35 2.04 -1.65
CA SER A 109 -3.43 1.66 -0.74
C SER A 109 -2.85 1.46 0.67
N PRO A 110 -3.65 1.68 1.73
CA PRO A 110 -3.21 1.60 3.12
C PRO A 110 -3.11 0.14 3.61
N LEU A 111 -2.43 -0.72 2.84
CA LEU A 111 -2.31 -2.17 3.10
C LEU A 111 -1.68 -2.48 4.47
N ASP A 112 -0.83 -1.57 4.92
CA ASP A 112 -0.13 -1.57 6.19
C ASP A 112 -0.99 -1.10 7.37
N ALA A 113 -2.14 -0.48 7.14
CA ALA A 113 -3.06 -0.02 8.20
C ALA A 113 -4.17 -1.03 8.52
N ALA A 114 -4.19 -2.22 7.91
CA ALA A 114 -5.25 -3.20 8.17
C ALA A 114 -5.39 -3.57 9.67
N TRP A 115 -4.31 -3.41 10.45
CA TRP A 115 -4.28 -3.71 11.89
C TRP A 115 -5.16 -2.80 12.75
N ILE A 116 -5.45 -1.56 12.32
CA ILE A 116 -6.27 -0.62 13.11
C ILE A 116 -7.77 -0.84 12.86
N SER A 117 -8.13 -1.54 11.79
CA SER A 117 -9.54 -1.84 11.48
C SER A 117 -10.12 -2.85 12.47
N PHE A 118 -11.43 -2.74 12.74
CA PHE A 118 -12.12 -3.62 13.69
C PHE A 118 -12.17 -5.09 13.25
N ASP A 119 -12.18 -5.35 11.94
CA ASP A 119 -12.25 -6.70 11.37
C ASP A 119 -10.90 -7.20 10.84
N GLY A 120 -9.83 -6.41 10.99
CA GLY A 120 -8.50 -6.72 10.48
C GLY A 120 -8.40 -6.65 8.95
N THR A 121 -9.37 -6.03 8.27
CA THR A 121 -9.41 -5.92 6.81
C THR A 121 -9.33 -4.46 6.32
N LEU A 122 -9.33 -4.28 5.00
CA LEU A 122 -9.34 -2.96 4.35
C LEU A 122 -10.72 -2.65 3.74
N LYS A 123 -11.73 -3.32 4.28
CA LYS A 123 -13.12 -3.23 3.85
C LYS A 123 -13.78 -2.11 4.63
N CYS A 124 -14.25 -1.10 3.92
CA CYS A 124 -14.90 0.07 4.53
C CYS A 124 -16.38 0.14 4.20
N GLN A 125 -17.17 0.62 5.16
CA GLN A 125 -18.60 0.89 5.02
C GLN A 125 -18.97 2.34 5.36
N SER A 126 -18.06 3.10 5.97
CA SER A 126 -18.28 4.47 6.39
C SER A 126 -17.09 5.37 6.07
N PRO A 127 -17.27 6.71 6.03
CA PRO A 127 -16.16 7.66 5.94
C PRO A 127 -15.12 7.47 7.05
N ASN A 128 -15.56 7.17 8.27
CA ASN A 128 -14.67 7.00 9.42
C ASN A 128 -13.73 5.80 9.24
N ASP A 129 -14.21 4.68 8.68
CA ASP A 129 -13.35 3.53 8.37
C ASP A 129 -12.24 3.92 7.39
N ILE A 130 -12.59 4.73 6.38
CA ILE A 130 -11.64 5.19 5.35
C ILE A 130 -10.62 6.15 5.97
N TYR A 131 -11.09 7.13 6.74
CA TYR A 131 -10.21 8.12 7.37
C TYR A 131 -9.24 7.45 8.34
N LEU A 132 -9.72 6.50 9.14
CA LEU A 132 -8.88 5.74 10.07
C LEU A 132 -7.78 4.97 9.32
N LEU A 133 -8.10 4.26 8.23
CA LEU A 133 -7.09 3.53 7.46
C LEU A 133 -6.08 4.45 6.77
N LEU A 134 -6.53 5.57 6.20
CA LEU A 134 -5.65 6.50 5.50
C LEU A 134 -4.69 7.21 6.48
N LYS A 135 -5.20 7.61 7.65
CA LYS A 135 -4.42 8.26 8.71
C LYS A 135 -3.41 7.33 9.36
N SER A 136 -3.73 6.05 9.49
CA SER A 136 -2.87 5.06 10.15
C SER A 136 -1.92 4.32 9.21
N SER A 137 -1.72 4.80 7.98
CA SER A 137 -0.87 4.15 6.98
C SER A 137 0.39 4.96 6.69
N ASP A 138 1.54 4.35 6.96
CA ASP A 138 2.85 4.90 6.60
C ASP A 138 3.02 4.98 5.08
N LYS A 139 2.42 4.04 4.33
CA LYS A 139 2.42 4.07 2.86
C LYS A 139 1.68 5.29 2.31
N ILE A 140 0.56 5.67 2.93
CA ILE A 140 -0.17 6.88 2.57
C ILE A 140 0.68 8.11 2.92
N SER A 141 1.21 8.17 4.15
CA SER A 141 2.07 9.28 4.60
C SER A 141 3.27 9.49 3.66
N LYS A 142 4.02 8.43 3.36
CA LYS A 142 5.16 8.48 2.43
C LYS A 142 4.76 9.03 1.06
N ILE A 143 3.59 8.66 0.53
CA ILE A 143 3.16 9.20 -0.77
C ILE A 143 2.76 10.68 -0.69
N LEU A 144 2.21 11.15 0.44
CA LEU A 144 1.85 12.55 0.62
C LEU A 144 3.06 13.49 0.73
N PHE A 145 4.20 13.00 1.23
CA PHE A 145 5.43 13.77 1.40
C PHE A 145 6.46 13.53 0.29
N ASP A 146 6.63 12.28 -0.15
CA ASP A 146 7.80 11.82 -0.92
C ASP A 146 7.44 11.24 -2.30
N THR A 147 6.32 11.67 -2.90
CA THR A 147 5.83 11.14 -4.20
C THR A 147 6.92 11.05 -5.28
N PHE A 148 7.80 12.06 -5.38
CA PHE A 148 8.80 12.18 -6.44
C PHE A 148 10.24 11.99 -5.95
N GLU A 149 10.44 11.41 -4.75
CA GLU A 149 11.75 11.25 -4.11
C GLU A 149 12.82 10.61 -5.03
N HIS A 150 12.43 9.66 -5.88
CA HIS A 150 13.33 8.92 -6.77
C HIS A 150 13.27 9.38 -8.24
N CYS A 151 12.70 10.55 -8.52
CA CYS A 151 12.67 11.14 -9.85
C CYS A 151 13.92 12.00 -10.13
N GLU A 152 14.51 11.82 -11.32
CA GLU A 152 15.75 12.52 -11.73
C GLU A 152 15.52 13.99 -12.07
N ASP A 153 14.31 14.33 -12.52
CA ASP A 153 13.86 15.68 -12.92
C ASP A 153 13.42 16.54 -11.72
N GLY A 154 13.81 16.15 -10.51
CA GLY A 154 13.81 16.98 -9.31
C GLY A 154 12.69 16.67 -8.31
N GLN A 155 13.00 16.92 -7.03
CA GLN A 155 12.04 16.93 -5.93
C GLN A 155 11.16 18.18 -6.03
N GLY A 156 9.85 18.01 -6.00
CA GLY A 156 8.90 19.11 -6.01
C GLY A 156 7.52 18.65 -5.56
N CYS A 157 6.74 19.56 -4.99
CA CYS A 157 5.39 19.25 -4.54
C CYS A 157 4.49 18.85 -5.73
N MET A 158 3.53 17.97 -5.46
CA MET A 158 2.50 17.60 -6.42
C MET A 158 1.60 18.81 -6.72
N THR A 159 1.50 19.18 -7.99
CA THR A 159 0.67 20.32 -8.44
C THR A 159 -0.76 19.91 -8.78
N GLU A 160 -0.98 18.65 -9.13
CA GLU A 160 -2.28 18.13 -9.62
C GLU A 160 -3.25 17.70 -8.50
N GLY A 161 -2.79 17.75 -7.24
CA GLY A 161 -3.60 17.36 -6.08
C GLY A 161 -3.77 15.84 -5.93
N PHE A 162 -4.18 15.42 -4.74
CA PHE A 162 -4.42 14.01 -4.44
C PHE A 162 -5.87 13.64 -4.74
N GLU A 163 -6.10 12.35 -4.99
CA GLU A 163 -7.43 11.79 -5.22
C GLU A 163 -7.67 10.60 -4.29
N LEU A 164 -8.87 10.50 -3.73
CA LEU A 164 -9.36 9.33 -3.03
C LEU A 164 -10.06 8.43 -4.03
N VAL A 165 -9.54 7.21 -4.17
CA VAL A 165 -10.11 6.19 -5.01
C VAL A 165 -10.82 5.16 -4.13
N LEU A 166 -12.11 4.98 -4.37
CA LEU A 166 -12.91 3.93 -3.76
C LEU A 166 -13.16 2.84 -4.78
N ARG A 167 -12.60 1.67 -4.54
CA ARG A 167 -12.82 0.48 -5.37
C ARG A 167 -13.91 -0.38 -4.75
N LYS A 168 -14.74 -1.02 -5.57
CA LYS A 168 -15.69 -2.03 -5.07
C LYS A 168 -14.91 -3.12 -4.32
N TRP A 169 -15.33 -3.42 -3.09
CA TRP A 169 -14.70 -4.49 -2.31
C TRP A 169 -14.81 -5.82 -3.06
N LYS A 170 -13.69 -6.53 -3.12
CA LYS A 170 -13.61 -7.86 -3.68
C LYS A 170 -12.67 -8.69 -2.83
N ASP A 171 -13.14 -9.87 -2.45
CA ASP A 171 -12.29 -10.87 -1.82
C ASP A 171 -11.30 -11.42 -2.85
N ILE A 172 -10.01 -11.15 -2.63
CA ILE A 172 -8.90 -11.52 -3.51
C ILE A 172 -8.08 -12.57 -2.79
N ASN A 173 -7.94 -13.74 -3.41
CA ASN A 173 -6.99 -14.75 -2.94
C ASN A 173 -5.55 -14.24 -3.20
N PRO A 174 -4.73 -13.99 -2.16
CA PRO A 174 -3.38 -13.44 -2.33
C PRO A 174 -2.45 -14.32 -3.18
N GLY A 175 -2.67 -15.65 -3.16
CA GLY A 175 -1.88 -16.58 -3.96
C GLY A 175 -2.18 -16.59 -5.47
N MET A 176 -3.15 -15.78 -5.92
CA MET A 176 -3.45 -15.58 -7.33
C MET A 176 -3.25 -14.12 -7.77
N GLU A 177 -2.54 -13.34 -6.96
CA GLU A 177 -2.10 -11.99 -7.30
C GLU A 177 -0.63 -11.99 -7.72
N PHE A 178 -0.33 -11.32 -8.83
CA PHE A 178 0.99 -11.30 -9.44
C PHE A 178 1.36 -9.88 -9.86
N ARG A 179 2.65 -9.55 -9.70
CA ARG A 179 3.25 -8.34 -10.28
C ARG A 179 4.00 -8.71 -11.54
N CYS A 180 3.74 -7.96 -12.60
CA CYS A 180 4.29 -8.17 -13.92
C CYS A 180 5.20 -6.99 -14.29
N PHE A 181 6.34 -7.29 -14.89
CA PHE A 181 7.36 -6.32 -15.25
C PHE A 181 7.46 -6.23 -16.76
N VAL A 182 7.23 -5.04 -17.30
CA VAL A 182 7.29 -4.74 -18.72
C VAL A 182 8.45 -3.80 -18.97
N LYS A 183 9.29 -4.13 -19.95
CA LYS A 183 10.40 -3.30 -20.40
C LYS A 183 10.40 -3.27 -21.92
N GLU A 184 10.40 -2.07 -22.49
CA GLU A 184 10.43 -1.87 -23.95
C GLU A 184 9.33 -2.66 -24.69
N ASP A 185 8.10 -2.58 -24.17
CA ASP A 185 6.90 -3.28 -24.64
C ASP A 185 6.95 -4.82 -24.51
N GLN A 186 7.97 -5.38 -23.86
CA GLN A 186 8.10 -6.81 -23.59
C GLN A 186 7.79 -7.14 -22.13
N LEU A 187 6.94 -8.15 -21.90
CA LEU A 187 6.73 -8.71 -20.57
C LEU A 187 7.92 -9.60 -20.22
N ILE A 188 8.82 -9.10 -19.36
CA ILE A 188 10.11 -9.74 -19.06
C ILE A 188 10.07 -10.62 -17.80
N ALA A 189 9.17 -10.31 -16.86
CA ALA A 189 9.10 -11.06 -15.61
C ALA A 189 7.71 -11.03 -14.97
N ILE A 190 7.42 -12.07 -14.19
CA ILE A 190 6.23 -12.20 -13.34
C ILE A 190 6.70 -12.60 -11.94
N SER A 191 6.18 -11.97 -10.90
CA SER A 191 6.40 -12.32 -9.49
C SER A 191 5.09 -12.62 -8.82
N GLN A 192 5.06 -13.66 -7.97
CA GLN A 192 4.04 -13.78 -6.92
C GLN A 192 4.03 -12.50 -6.07
N ARG A 193 2.83 -11.96 -5.77
CA ARG A 193 2.69 -10.71 -5.01
C ARG A 193 2.85 -10.90 -3.51
N ASP A 194 2.26 -11.96 -2.96
CA ASP A 194 2.43 -12.33 -1.55
C ASP A 194 3.71 -13.15 -1.37
N VAL A 195 4.78 -12.51 -0.91
CA VAL A 195 6.06 -13.17 -0.66
C VAL A 195 6.11 -13.93 0.66
N ALA A 196 5.11 -13.76 1.54
CA ALA A 196 5.08 -14.34 2.87
C ALA A 196 4.43 -15.74 2.93
N SER A 197 3.83 -16.18 1.84
CA SER A 197 3.14 -17.47 1.75
C SER A 197 3.68 -18.34 0.63
N CYS A 198 3.68 -19.65 0.86
CA CYS A 198 4.03 -20.65 -0.16
C CYS A 198 2.76 -21.35 -0.65
N TYR A 199 2.43 -21.20 -1.94
CA TYR A 199 1.22 -21.78 -2.53
C TYR A 199 1.57 -22.91 -3.50
N GLY A 200 1.41 -24.16 -3.06
CA GLY A 200 1.75 -25.33 -3.88
C GLY A 200 0.98 -25.42 -5.20
N PHE A 201 -0.21 -24.82 -5.29
CA PHE A 201 -0.99 -24.79 -6.53
C PHE A 201 -0.38 -23.88 -7.60
N ILE A 202 0.50 -22.93 -7.26
CA ILE A 202 1.17 -22.09 -8.26
C ILE A 202 2.11 -22.97 -9.10
N ALA A 203 2.90 -23.83 -8.44
CA ALA A 203 3.78 -24.77 -9.14
C ALA A 203 3.03 -25.76 -10.04
N GLN A 204 1.81 -26.16 -9.64
CA GLN A 204 0.99 -27.08 -10.43
C GLN A 204 0.38 -26.43 -11.67
N ASN A 205 0.21 -25.11 -11.66
CA ASN A 205 -0.46 -24.34 -12.72
C ASN A 205 0.45 -23.28 -13.33
N GLU A 206 1.78 -23.45 -13.22
CA GLU A 206 2.77 -22.44 -13.59
C GLU A 206 2.60 -22.00 -15.06
N GLN A 207 2.51 -22.98 -15.96
CA GLN A 207 2.34 -22.73 -17.39
C GLN A 207 1.03 -21.98 -17.67
N ASP A 208 -0.10 -22.44 -17.13
CA ASP A 208 -1.41 -21.80 -17.32
C ASP A 208 -1.44 -20.36 -16.79
N ILE A 209 -0.76 -20.10 -15.66
CA ILE A 209 -0.66 -18.75 -15.09
C ILE A 209 0.13 -17.84 -16.04
N CYS A 210 1.29 -18.30 -16.52
CA CYS A 210 2.12 -17.56 -17.48
C CYS A 210 1.38 -17.29 -18.79
N GLU A 211 0.66 -18.28 -19.34
CA GLU A 211 -0.14 -18.15 -20.56
C GLU A 211 -1.29 -17.16 -20.38
N ASP A 212 -2.03 -17.25 -19.27
CA ASP A 212 -3.15 -16.33 -18.98
C ASP A 212 -2.67 -14.88 -18.81
N ILE A 213 -1.56 -14.66 -18.10
CA ILE A 213 -1.00 -13.32 -17.86
C ILE A 213 -0.38 -12.73 -19.13
N SER A 214 0.41 -13.52 -19.87
CA SER A 214 1.01 -13.06 -21.13
C SER A 214 -0.06 -12.79 -22.19
N GLY A 215 -1.07 -13.66 -22.31
CA GLY A 215 -2.24 -13.44 -23.14
C GLY A 215 -3.02 -12.19 -22.73
N PHE A 216 -3.19 -11.94 -21.42
CA PHE A 216 -3.81 -10.71 -20.92
C PHE A 216 -3.00 -9.46 -21.33
N TYR A 217 -1.67 -9.48 -21.13
CA TYR A 217 -0.80 -8.37 -21.51
C TYR A 217 -0.89 -8.08 -23.02
N LYS A 218 -0.66 -9.08 -23.87
CA LYS A 218 -0.68 -8.95 -25.34
C LYS A 218 -2.02 -8.40 -25.84
N ASN A 219 -3.13 -8.93 -25.34
CA ASN A 219 -4.46 -8.58 -25.84
C ASN A 219 -5.02 -7.28 -25.25
N LYS A 220 -4.72 -6.98 -23.98
CA LYS A 220 -5.40 -5.92 -23.21
C LYS A 220 -4.52 -4.72 -22.91
N LEU A 221 -3.19 -4.85 -22.83
CA LEU A 221 -2.29 -3.80 -22.35
C LEU A 221 -1.26 -3.32 -23.37
N LEU A 222 -0.74 -4.21 -24.20
CA LEU A 222 0.31 -3.91 -25.18
C LEU A 222 -0.05 -2.69 -26.04
N LYS A 223 0.85 -1.69 -26.08
CA LYS A 223 0.69 -0.41 -26.80
C LYS A 223 -0.55 0.42 -26.41
N LYS A 224 -1.19 0.14 -25.27
CA LYS A 224 -2.34 0.90 -24.75
C LYS A 224 -2.01 1.75 -23.53
N PHE A 225 -0.96 1.37 -22.78
CA PHE A 225 -0.39 2.20 -21.72
C PHE A 225 0.54 3.27 -22.32
N ALA A 226 0.75 4.37 -21.58
CA ALA A 226 1.49 5.53 -22.11
C ALA A 226 3.00 5.29 -22.26
N ASP A 227 3.56 4.46 -21.38
CA ASP A 227 4.98 4.12 -21.36
C ASP A 227 5.20 2.69 -21.87
N SER A 228 6.35 2.43 -22.49
CA SER A 228 6.76 1.09 -22.92
C SER A 228 7.41 0.26 -21.81
N THR A 229 7.78 0.89 -20.70
CA THR A 229 8.44 0.24 -19.57
C THR A 229 7.68 0.61 -18.30
N PHE A 230 7.05 -0.35 -17.64
CA PHE A 230 6.19 -0.14 -16.47
C PHE A 230 6.00 -1.47 -15.73
N THR A 231 5.36 -1.42 -14.57
CA THR A 231 4.89 -2.62 -13.88
C THR A 231 3.37 -2.59 -13.76
N PHE A 232 2.75 -3.76 -13.73
CA PHE A 232 1.31 -3.86 -13.51
C PHE A 232 1.01 -5.05 -12.62
N ASP A 233 0.01 -4.89 -11.76
CA ASP A 233 -0.46 -5.93 -10.86
C ASP A 233 -1.72 -6.57 -11.43
N VAL A 234 -1.83 -7.89 -11.35
CA VAL A 234 -2.98 -8.65 -11.84
C VAL A 234 -3.48 -9.65 -10.82
N TYR A 235 -4.78 -9.91 -10.88
CA TYR A 235 -5.44 -10.98 -10.14
C TYR A 235 -6.06 -11.99 -11.09
N ARG A 236 -5.59 -13.24 -11.03
CA ARG A 236 -6.13 -14.36 -11.80
C ARG A 236 -7.29 -15.01 -11.04
N CYS A 237 -8.50 -14.50 -11.23
CA CYS A 237 -9.66 -14.95 -10.47
C CYS A 237 -10.19 -16.33 -10.88
N ALA A 238 -9.91 -16.76 -12.11
CA ALA A 238 -10.17 -18.10 -12.63
C ALA A 238 -9.25 -18.30 -13.86
N PRO A 239 -9.08 -19.54 -14.37
CA PRO A 239 -8.40 -19.77 -15.65
C PRO A 239 -8.95 -18.87 -16.75
N GLN A 240 -8.05 -18.27 -17.54
CA GLN A 240 -8.34 -17.30 -18.61
C GLN A 240 -9.06 -16.01 -18.17
N LYS A 241 -9.26 -15.82 -16.85
CA LYS A 241 -9.97 -14.66 -16.30
C LYS A 241 -9.06 -13.85 -15.39
N VAL A 242 -8.33 -12.94 -16.02
CA VAL A 242 -7.38 -12.03 -15.36
C VAL A 242 -8.00 -10.63 -15.23
N LEU A 243 -7.79 -10.01 -14.07
CA LEU A 243 -8.16 -8.62 -13.81
C LEU A 243 -6.90 -7.79 -13.54
N LEU A 244 -6.85 -6.59 -14.12
CA LEU A 244 -5.87 -5.57 -13.77
C LEU A 244 -6.18 -5.00 -12.38
N ILE A 245 -5.18 -4.93 -11.52
CA ILE A 245 -5.26 -4.39 -10.15
C ILE A 245 -4.62 -3.01 -10.04
N ASP A 246 -3.43 -2.81 -10.61
CA ASP A 246 -2.72 -1.53 -10.55
C ASP A 246 -1.68 -1.40 -11.66
N PHE A 247 -1.26 -0.16 -11.91
CA PHE A 247 -0.02 0.14 -12.62
C PHE A 247 0.93 0.83 -11.65
N ASN A 248 2.22 0.48 -11.71
CA ASN A 248 3.24 1.18 -10.95
C ASN A 248 4.46 1.50 -11.84
N PRO A 249 5.21 2.56 -11.52
CA PRO A 249 6.42 2.91 -12.23
C PRO A 249 7.46 1.78 -12.21
N PHE A 250 8.23 1.64 -13.28
CA PHE A 250 9.35 0.71 -13.35
C PHE A 250 10.59 1.34 -12.70
N GLY A 251 10.86 1.00 -11.45
CA GLY A 251 12.06 1.41 -10.72
C GLY A 251 11.84 1.46 -9.22
N ARG A 252 12.80 2.04 -8.50
CA ARG A 252 12.95 1.94 -7.03
C ARG A 252 11.74 2.34 -6.17
N GLN A 253 10.78 3.10 -6.70
CA GLN A 253 9.54 3.41 -5.98
C GLN A 253 8.61 2.19 -5.82
N THR A 254 8.76 1.21 -6.70
CA THR A 254 7.97 0.01 -6.74
C THR A 254 8.76 -1.13 -6.10
N ASP A 255 8.12 -1.89 -5.22
CA ASP A 255 8.71 -3.11 -4.65
C ASP A 255 8.92 -4.17 -5.74
N PRO A 256 10.16 -4.66 -5.98
CA PRO A 256 10.44 -5.69 -6.97
C PRO A 256 10.07 -7.11 -6.49
N LEU A 257 9.65 -7.27 -5.24
CA LEU A 257 9.17 -8.53 -4.64
C LEU A 257 10.25 -9.62 -4.65
N LEU A 258 10.03 -10.72 -5.37
CA LEU A 258 10.99 -11.82 -5.51
C LEU A 258 12.13 -11.50 -6.47
N PHE A 259 12.16 -10.26 -6.99
CA PHE A 259 13.21 -9.77 -7.85
C PHE A 259 14.07 -8.69 -7.21
N THR A 260 15.22 -8.41 -7.84
CA THR A 260 16.00 -7.18 -7.59
C THR A 260 15.85 -6.21 -8.76
N TRP A 261 16.04 -4.91 -8.51
CA TRP A 261 16.01 -3.94 -9.61
C TRP A 261 17.20 -4.10 -10.57
N ASP A 262 18.35 -4.58 -10.08
CA ASP A 262 19.53 -4.80 -10.91
C ASP A 262 19.29 -5.93 -11.91
N GLU A 263 18.69 -7.05 -11.49
CA GLU A 263 18.35 -8.12 -12.44
C GLU A 263 17.27 -7.68 -13.42
N LEU A 264 16.22 -6.96 -13.00
CA LEU A 264 15.16 -6.47 -13.90
C LEU A 264 15.69 -5.44 -14.92
N ASN A 265 16.77 -4.74 -14.59
CA ASN A 265 17.43 -3.81 -15.51
C ASN A 265 18.34 -4.52 -16.51
N ASP A 266 18.82 -5.72 -16.21
CA ASP A 266 19.69 -6.50 -17.09
C ASP A 266 18.86 -7.33 -18.09
N THR A 267 18.67 -6.80 -19.29
CA THR A 267 17.90 -7.46 -20.35
C THR A 267 18.55 -8.73 -20.88
N THR A 268 19.84 -8.96 -20.62
CA THR A 268 20.53 -10.18 -21.08
C THR A 268 20.01 -11.43 -20.39
N GLN A 269 19.40 -11.29 -19.21
CA GLN A 269 18.87 -12.40 -18.40
C GLN A 269 17.48 -12.85 -18.85
N PHE A 270 16.77 -12.05 -19.64
CA PHE A 270 15.41 -12.34 -20.12
C PHE A 270 15.37 -12.59 -21.63
N SER A 271 16.49 -12.40 -22.34
CA SER A 271 16.66 -12.73 -23.74
C SER A 271 17.12 -14.18 -23.92
N CYS A 272 16.25 -15.14 -23.67
CA CYS A 272 16.47 -16.52 -24.10
C CYS A 272 15.84 -16.72 -25.48
N GLY A 273 16.58 -16.49 -26.57
CA GLY A 273 16.20 -17.05 -27.89
C GLY A 273 16.51 -16.28 -29.17
N VAL A 274 16.89 -14.99 -29.15
CA VAL A 274 17.23 -14.29 -30.41
C VAL A 274 18.70 -14.54 -30.78
N ALA A 275 19.03 -15.81 -31.03
CA ALA A 275 20.22 -16.14 -31.80
C ALA A 275 19.83 -16.14 -33.27
N ASN A 276 20.11 -15.03 -33.98
CA ASN A 276 20.23 -14.95 -35.44
C ASN A 276 19.44 -16.02 -36.22
N SER A 277 18.12 -15.87 -36.33
CA SER A 277 17.36 -16.52 -37.37
C SER A 277 16.68 -15.44 -38.21
N ASP A 278 17.32 -15.12 -39.32
CA ASP A 278 16.57 -14.80 -40.54
C ASP A 278 15.61 -15.97 -40.77
N ASP A 279 14.33 -15.83 -40.40
CA ASP A 279 13.16 -16.48 -41.00
C ASP A 279 11.93 -16.36 -40.07
N ASN A 280 10.92 -15.62 -40.52
CA ASN A 280 9.49 -15.72 -40.13
C ASN A 280 9.17 -16.29 -38.73
N ASP A 281 9.46 -15.54 -37.66
CA ASP A 281 8.93 -15.88 -36.34
C ASP A 281 7.43 -15.58 -36.28
N GLU A 282 6.61 -16.60 -36.50
CA GLU A 282 5.27 -16.63 -35.92
C GLU A 282 5.43 -16.48 -34.40
N ASP A 283 4.95 -15.36 -33.84
CA ASP A 283 4.86 -15.15 -32.38
C ASP A 283 4.14 -16.36 -31.78
N ASP A 284 4.89 -17.30 -31.20
CA ASP A 284 4.40 -18.58 -30.69
C ASP A 284 3.45 -18.43 -29.50
N GLY A 285 3.16 -17.19 -29.11
CA GLY A 285 2.23 -16.85 -28.05
C GLY A 285 2.82 -17.07 -26.66
N LYS A 286 4.00 -17.67 -26.54
CA LYS A 286 4.55 -18.10 -25.25
C LYS A 286 5.19 -16.96 -24.47
N PHE A 287 5.16 -17.12 -23.16
CA PHE A 287 5.89 -16.26 -22.24
C PHE A 287 7.36 -16.68 -22.20
N HIS A 288 8.24 -15.79 -22.66
CA HIS A 288 9.69 -16.02 -22.71
C HIS A 288 10.45 -15.37 -21.54
N GLY A 289 9.73 -14.75 -20.60
CA GLY A 289 10.31 -14.11 -19.42
C GLY A 289 10.50 -15.06 -18.24
N VAL A 290 10.86 -14.50 -17.08
CA VAL A 290 11.09 -15.26 -15.85
C VAL A 290 9.88 -15.16 -14.91
N PHE A 291 9.35 -16.29 -14.46
CA PHE A 291 8.34 -16.33 -13.42
C PHE A 291 8.97 -16.77 -12.09
N LYS A 292 8.92 -15.91 -11.06
CA LYS A 292 9.33 -16.25 -9.69
C LYS A 292 8.13 -16.35 -8.76
N TYR A 293 8.10 -17.41 -7.97
CA TYR A 293 7.14 -17.65 -6.90
C TYR A 293 7.82 -18.44 -5.77
N VAL A 294 7.21 -18.45 -4.58
CA VAL A 294 7.77 -19.16 -3.43
C VAL A 294 7.53 -20.66 -3.59
N THR A 295 8.60 -21.43 -3.77
CA THR A 295 8.54 -22.87 -4.06
C THR A 295 8.51 -23.76 -2.80
N ASN A 296 9.02 -23.26 -1.68
CA ASN A 296 9.04 -23.98 -0.41
C ASN A 296 8.85 -23.04 0.78
N ALA A 297 8.48 -23.60 1.93
CA ALA A 297 8.25 -22.82 3.15
C ALA A 297 9.51 -22.10 3.68
N GLY A 298 10.71 -22.51 3.25
CA GLY A 298 11.96 -21.82 3.60
C GLY A 298 12.23 -20.57 2.75
N GLY A 299 11.53 -20.39 1.64
CA GLY A 299 11.66 -19.25 0.72
C GLY A 299 10.66 -18.12 0.98
N VAL A 300 9.81 -18.23 2.01
CA VAL A 300 8.90 -17.15 2.40
C VAL A 300 9.72 -15.98 2.95
N GLN A 301 9.35 -14.76 2.55
CA GLN A 301 9.95 -13.53 3.05
C GLN A 301 8.98 -12.85 4.04
N PRO A 302 9.48 -12.10 5.04
CA PRO A 302 8.61 -11.37 5.96
C PRO A 302 7.64 -10.46 5.21
N ASN A 303 6.38 -10.42 5.63
CA ASN A 303 5.40 -9.51 5.04
C ASN A 303 5.80 -8.05 5.37
N PRO A 304 6.13 -7.21 4.37
CA PRO A 304 6.55 -5.83 4.62
C PRO A 304 5.49 -5.01 5.39
N ALA A 305 4.21 -5.31 5.21
CA ALA A 305 3.12 -4.61 5.91
C ALA A 305 3.07 -4.89 7.42
N HIS A 306 3.75 -5.93 7.92
CA HIS A 306 3.77 -6.23 9.35
C HIS A 306 4.74 -5.35 10.13
N VAL A 307 5.75 -4.79 9.47
CA VAL A 307 6.75 -3.91 10.12
C VAL A 307 6.07 -2.65 10.66
N ASN A 308 5.09 -2.14 9.92
CA ASN A 308 4.32 -0.93 10.26
C ASN A 308 3.29 -1.15 11.38
N ARG A 309 3.23 -2.35 11.98
CA ARG A 309 2.39 -2.65 13.15
C ARG A 309 3.10 -2.41 14.47
N ILE A 310 4.39 -2.09 14.43
CA ILE A 310 5.28 -2.02 15.58
C ILE A 310 5.94 -0.63 15.57
N PRO A 311 6.09 0.04 16.74
CA PRO A 311 6.82 1.28 16.83
C PRO A 311 8.19 1.21 16.16
N THR A 312 8.53 2.24 15.38
CA THR A 312 9.80 2.33 14.63
C THR A 312 11.01 2.08 15.53
N ASP A 313 10.96 2.53 16.79
CA ASP A 313 12.04 2.32 17.75
C ASP A 313 12.32 0.84 18.02
N ILE A 314 11.28 -0.01 18.09
CA ILE A 314 11.44 -1.46 18.28
C ILE A 314 11.97 -2.11 17.01
N VAL A 315 11.54 -1.64 15.84
CA VAL A 315 12.04 -2.12 14.53
C VAL A 315 13.52 -1.80 14.38
N ASP A 316 13.92 -0.57 14.70
CA ASP A 316 15.32 -0.11 14.63
C ASP A 316 16.20 -0.87 15.63
N LEU A 317 15.66 -1.14 16.81
CA LEU A 317 16.31 -1.96 17.84
C LEU A 317 16.57 -3.38 17.35
N ALA A 318 15.55 -4.01 16.76
CA ALA A 318 15.61 -5.40 16.29
C ALA A 318 16.49 -5.58 15.04
N SER A 319 16.51 -4.57 14.17
CA SER A 319 17.31 -4.56 12.94
C SER A 319 18.76 -4.10 13.15
N GLY A 320 19.05 -3.45 14.28
CA GLY A 320 20.37 -2.89 14.58
C GLY A 320 20.68 -1.62 13.78
N ASN A 321 19.66 -0.97 13.22
CA ASN A 321 19.80 0.24 12.42
C ASN A 321 20.23 1.45 13.26
N ASP A 322 19.87 1.48 14.55
CA ASP A 322 20.20 2.58 15.45
C ASP A 322 20.64 2.07 16.83
N VAL A 323 21.96 2.08 17.06
CA VAL A 323 22.58 1.69 18.34
C VAL A 323 22.25 2.69 19.45
N ASN A 324 21.94 3.95 19.13
CA ASN A 324 21.61 4.95 20.16
C ASN A 324 20.24 4.65 20.78
N LYS A 325 19.26 4.22 19.98
CA LYS A 325 17.94 3.79 20.50
C LYS A 325 18.04 2.59 21.45
N LEU A 326 18.99 1.68 21.21
CA LEU A 326 19.30 0.59 22.15
C LEU A 326 19.83 1.13 23.49
N VAL A 327 20.75 2.09 23.44
CA VAL A 327 21.29 2.73 24.64
C VAL A 327 20.20 3.47 25.40
N ASP A 328 19.33 4.23 24.70
CA ASP A 328 18.20 4.93 25.29
C ASP A 328 17.23 3.95 25.96
N PHE A 329 16.84 2.87 25.28
CA PHE A 329 15.99 1.81 25.84
C PHE A 329 16.61 1.18 27.11
N LEU A 330 17.92 0.90 27.11
CA LEU A 330 18.61 0.37 28.28
C LEU A 330 18.66 1.39 29.43
N ASN A 331 18.73 2.67 29.12
CA ASN A 331 18.72 3.76 30.09
C ASN A 331 17.33 4.06 30.68
N VAL A 332 16.23 3.76 29.96
CA VAL A 332 14.86 3.83 30.53
C VAL A 332 14.75 2.96 31.79
N ARG A 333 15.42 1.80 31.82
CA ARG A 333 15.45 0.94 33.01
C ARG A 333 16.13 1.59 34.22
N ASN A 334 17.06 2.52 33.99
CA ASN A 334 17.71 3.30 35.05
C ASN A 334 16.81 4.44 35.55
N LEU A 335 15.92 4.97 34.71
CA LEU A 335 14.91 5.96 35.07
C LEU A 335 13.77 5.37 35.92
N ILE A 336 13.27 4.19 35.55
CA ILE A 336 12.21 3.47 36.29
C ILE A 336 12.71 2.99 37.67
N ARG A 337 14.03 2.84 37.83
CA ARG A 337 14.67 2.36 39.06
C ARG A 337 14.96 3.41 40.12
N LYS A 338 14.54 4.67 39.99
CA LYS A 338 14.62 5.59 41.15
C LYS A 338 13.62 5.12 42.21
N PRO A 339 14.07 4.53 43.33
CA PRO A 339 13.18 4.18 44.42
C PRO A 339 12.82 5.48 45.16
N LEU A 340 11.60 5.48 45.69
CA LEU A 340 11.17 6.32 46.80
C LEU A 340 12.12 6.18 47.99
N GLU A 341 13.24 6.90 48.03
CA GLU A 341 14.03 7.09 49.25
C GLU A 341 14.66 8.48 49.23
N GLU A 342 13.95 9.45 49.82
CA GLU A 342 14.55 10.58 50.53
C GLU A 342 13.45 11.20 51.42
N SER A 343 13.08 10.48 52.48
CA SER A 343 12.57 11.08 53.71
C SER A 343 13.03 10.24 54.88
N ASP A 344 14.23 10.54 55.37
CA ASP A 344 14.60 10.50 56.78
C ASP A 344 16.02 11.07 56.91
N ASP A 345 16.11 12.32 57.37
CA ASP A 345 17.08 12.86 58.35
C ASP A 345 17.14 14.39 58.25
N ASP A 346 16.29 15.07 59.02
CA ASP A 346 16.66 16.03 60.11
C ASP A 346 15.42 16.75 60.71
#